data_AF-A0A7C5GFJ9-F1
#
_entry.id   AF-A0A7C5GFJ9-F1
#
_cell.length_a   1.000
_cell.length_b   1.000
_cell.length_c   1.000
_cell.angle_alpha   90.00
_cell.angle_beta   90.00
_cell.angle_gamma   90.00
#
_symmetry.space_group_name_H-M   'P 1'
#
loop_
_entity.id
_entity.type
_entity.pdbx_description
1 polymer ?
#
loop_
_entity_poly.entity_id
_entity_poly.type
_entity_poly.pdbx_seq_one_letter_code
_entity_poly.pdbx_strand_id
1 'polypeptide(L)'
;IADYLGLGSARMVGWALKQSSLHGVPANRVVNSKGELSGRHQFNHPDMMATLLNEEKVEVIDNKVVNFKQYFWHPAEGLDY
;
A
#
# COMPACT_ATOMS: atom_id res chain seq x y z
N ILE A 1 4.39 4.57 6.70
CA ILE A 1 5.41 4.91 5.67
C ILE A 1 5.84 6.37 5.76
N ALA A 2 4.96 7.37 5.60
CA ALA A 2 5.34 8.78 5.66
C ALA A 2 6.03 9.15 6.99
N ASP A 3 5.46 8.68 8.10
CA ASP A 3 6.00 8.90 9.45
C ASP A 3 7.39 8.28 9.61
N TYR A 4 7.57 7.04 9.12
CA TYR A 4 8.86 6.36 9.13
C TYR A 4 9.96 7.11 8.37
N LEU A 5 9.64 7.70 7.22
CA LEU A 5 10.61 8.43 6.40
C LEU A 5 10.87 9.86 6.90
N GLY A 6 10.20 10.31 7.98
CA GLY A 6 10.27 11.70 8.44
C GLY A 6 9.74 12.72 7.42
N LEU A 7 9.06 12.28 6.36
CA LEU A 7 8.60 13.12 5.25
C LEU A 7 7.31 13.90 5.59
N GLY A 8 6.65 13.57 6.71
CA GLY A 8 5.47 14.26 7.24
C GLY A 8 4.21 14.22 6.36
N SER A 9 4.27 13.68 5.14
CA SER A 9 3.20 13.78 4.15
C SER A 9 2.91 12.47 3.43
N ALA A 10 1.74 11.89 3.72
CA ALA A 10 1.19 10.75 2.98
C ALA A 10 1.01 11.05 1.47
N ARG A 11 0.80 12.32 1.10
CA ARG A 11 0.70 12.73 -0.31
C ARG A 11 2.03 12.58 -1.06
N MET A 12 3.14 12.91 -0.39
CA MET A 12 4.47 12.76 -0.98
C MET A 12 4.80 11.29 -1.23
N VAL A 13 4.44 10.42 -0.30
CA VAL A 13 4.55 8.96 -0.48
C VAL A 13 3.72 8.49 -1.67
N GLY A 14 2.48 8.97 -1.81
CA GLY A 14 1.63 8.64 -2.97
C GLY A 14 2.23 9.08 -4.31
N TRP A 15 2.83 10.27 -4.37
CA TRP A 15 3.54 10.77 -5.57
C TRP A 15 4.78 9.94 -5.91
N ALA A 16 5.54 9.53 -4.89
CA ALA A 16 6.70 8.64 -5.08
C ALA A 16 6.27 7.26 -5.59
N LEU A 17 5.22 6.67 -5.01
CA LEU A 17 4.68 5.37 -5.43
C LEU A 17 4.16 5.37 -6.87
N LYS A 18 3.54 6.47 -7.30
CA LYS A 18 3.11 6.64 -8.70
C LYS A 18 4.30 6.51 -9.67
N GLN A 19 5.43 7.15 -9.34
CA GLN A 19 6.63 7.12 -10.18
C GLN A 19 7.43 5.83 -10.04
N SER A 20 7.28 5.12 -8.93
CA SER A 20 7.98 3.86 -8.70
C SER A 20 7.43 2.69 -9.52
N SER A 21 6.38 2.89 -10.32
CA SER A 21 5.74 1.88 -11.16
C SER A 21 6.70 1.16 -12.12
N LEU A 22 7.75 1.85 -12.58
CA LEU A 22 8.78 1.31 -13.46
C LEU A 22 9.97 0.66 -12.73
N HIS A 23 10.01 0.76 -11.40
CA HIS A 23 11.15 0.36 -10.59
C HIS A 23 10.95 -0.96 -9.84
N GLY A 24 9.92 -1.74 -10.19
CA GLY A 24 9.64 -3.03 -9.55
C GLY A 24 9.24 -2.91 -8.06
N VAL A 25 8.84 -1.72 -7.62
CA VAL A 25 8.37 -1.49 -6.24
C VAL A 25 6.96 -2.06 -6.08
N PRO A 26 6.69 -2.90 -5.05
CA PRO A 26 5.38 -3.51 -4.83
C PRO A 26 4.39 -2.49 -4.25
N ALA A 27 3.99 -1.50 -5.06
CA ALA A 27 3.06 -0.44 -4.65
C ALA A 27 1.68 -0.99 -4.25
N ASN A 28 1.33 -2.22 -4.66
CA ASN A 28 0.07 -2.89 -4.31
C ASN A 28 -0.04 -3.17 -2.81
N ARG A 29 1.08 -3.29 -2.10
CA ARG A 29 1.10 -3.48 -0.65
C ARG A 29 0.85 -2.20 0.15
N VAL A 30 0.82 -1.04 -0.51
CA VAL A 30 0.60 0.25 0.15
C VAL A 30 -0.86 0.68 0.02
N VAL A 31 -1.61 0.47 1.09
CA VAL A 31 -3.00 0.94 1.25
C VAL A 31 -3.07 2.13 2.21
N ASN A 32 -4.21 2.82 2.25
CA ASN A 32 -4.38 3.92 3.20
C ASN A 32 -4.54 3.42 4.65
N SER A 33 -4.59 4.34 5.61
CA SER A 33 -4.72 4.02 7.04
C SER A 33 -6.01 3.26 7.41
N LYS A 34 -7.01 3.23 6.52
CA LYS A 34 -8.27 2.49 6.70
C LYS A 34 -8.24 1.11 6.02
N GLY A 35 -7.16 0.75 5.35
CA GLY A 35 -7.05 -0.48 4.56
C GLY A 35 -7.75 -0.40 3.20
N GLU A 36 -8.09 0.80 2.72
CA GLU A 36 -8.75 1.01 1.43
C GLU A 36 -7.69 1.16 0.32
N LEU A 37 -8.00 0.62 -0.86
CA LEU A 37 -7.16 0.61 -2.04
C LEU A 37 -7.20 1.98 -2.77
N SER A 38 -6.95 3.08 -2.06
CA SER A 38 -7.00 4.44 -2.63
C SER A 38 -5.95 4.67 -3.73
N GLY A 39 -4.89 3.87 -3.76
CA GLY A 39 -3.84 3.88 -4.78
C GLY A 39 -4.20 3.18 -6.09
N ARG A 40 -5.31 2.43 -6.15
CA ARG A 40 -5.68 1.58 -7.31
C ARG A 40 -5.74 2.33 -8.64
N HIS A 41 -6.12 3.61 -8.63
CA HIS A 41 -6.22 4.45 -9.82
C HIS A 41 -4.86 4.81 -10.44
N GLN A 42 -3.76 4.53 -9.75
CA GLN A 42 -2.41 4.71 -10.28
C GLN A 42 -1.90 3.45 -11.03
N PHE A 43 -2.62 2.33 -10.94
CA PHE A 43 -2.31 1.12 -11.70
C PHE A 43 -2.93 1.16 -13.09
N ASN A 44 -2.40 0.36 -14.01
CA ASN A 44 -2.88 0.27 -15.38
C ASN A 44 -4.34 -0.17 -15.48
N HIS A 45 -4.82 -0.95 -14.51
CA HIS A 45 -6.21 -1.40 -14.41
C HIS A 45 -6.73 -1.18 -12.99
N PRO A 46 -7.98 -0.70 -12.80
CA PRO A 46 -8.55 -0.42 -11.48
C PRO A 46 -8.57 -1.63 -10.54
N ASP A 47 -8.68 -2.84 -11.10
CA ASP A 47 -8.72 -4.09 -10.34
C ASP A 47 -7.34 -4.71 -10.10
N MET A 48 -6.29 -4.22 -10.77
CA MET A 48 -4.95 -4.81 -10.73
C MET A 48 -4.40 -4.86 -9.30
N MET A 49 -4.61 -3.80 -8.53
CA MET A 49 -4.16 -3.74 -7.13
C MET A 49 -4.84 -4.82 -6.29
N ALA A 50 -6.13 -5.09 -6.50
CA ALA A 50 -6.86 -6.14 -5.79
C ALA A 50 -6.42 -7.54 -6.26
N THR A 51 -6.21 -7.74 -7.56
CA THR A 51 -5.68 -9.01 -8.10
C THR A 51 -4.33 -9.36 -7.49
N LEU A 52 -3.39 -8.42 -7.47
CA LEU A 52 -2.06 -8.64 -6.89
C LEU A 52 -2.12 -8.97 -5.39
N LEU A 53 -3.00 -8.31 -4.63
CA LEU A 53 -3.21 -8.61 -3.22
C LEU A 53 -3.83 -10.01 -3.03
N ASN A 54 -4.82 -10.37 -3.85
CA ASN A 54 -5.43 -11.70 -3.80
C ASN A 54 -4.44 -12.82 -4.15
N GLU A 55 -3.53 -12.59 -5.10
CA GLU A 55 -2.42 -13.52 -5.41
C GLU A 55 -1.47 -13.71 -4.21
N GLU A 56 -1.29 -12.67 -3.41
CA GLU A 56 -0.55 -12.71 -2.13
C GLU A 56 -1.39 -13.27 -0.96
N LYS A 57 -2.59 -13.80 -1.23
CA LYS A 57 -3.56 -14.31 -0.24
C LYS A 57 -4.11 -13.24 0.70
N VAL A 58 -4.08 -11.97 0.29
CA VAL A 58 -4.71 -10.85 0.98
C VAL A 58 -6.07 -10.59 0.36
N GLU A 59 -7.13 -11.00 1.07
CA GLU A 59 -8.51 -10.85 0.60
C GLU A 59 -8.93 -9.38 0.56
N VAL A 60 -9.58 -8.98 -0.55
CA VAL A 60 -10.09 -7.63 -0.77
C VAL A 60 -11.58 -7.68 -1.13
N ILE A 61 -12.42 -6.97 -0.37
CA ILE A 61 -13.86 -6.80 -0.63
C ILE A 61 -14.16 -5.30 -0.74
N ASP A 62 -14.92 -4.89 -1.75
CA ASP A 62 -15.31 -3.49 -1.98
C ASP A 62 -14.14 -2.48 -1.96
N ASN A 63 -13.00 -2.85 -2.57
CA ASN A 63 -11.75 -2.07 -2.55
C ASN A 63 -11.17 -1.84 -1.15
N LYS A 64 -11.43 -2.75 -0.21
CA LYS A 64 -10.89 -2.71 1.14
C LYS A 64 -10.30 -4.07 1.54
N VAL A 65 -9.12 -4.05 2.15
CA VAL A 65 -8.46 -5.25 2.66
C VAL A 65 -9.25 -5.81 3.84
N VAL A 66 -9.63 -7.08 3.75
CA VAL A 66 -10.25 -7.84 4.84
C VAL A 66 -9.18 -8.16 5.87
N ASN A 67 -9.54 -8.07 7.16
CA ASN A 67 -8.61 -8.29 8.28
C ASN A 67 -7.33 -7.42 8.19
N PHE A 68 -7.44 -6.18 7.68
CA PHE A 68 -6.31 -5.25 7.49
C PHE A 68 -5.33 -5.21 8.67
N LYS A 69 -5.81 -5.27 9.91
CA LYS A 69 -4.96 -5.27 11.11
C LYS A 69 -3.99 -6.45 11.19
N GLN A 70 -4.33 -7.61 10.64
CA GLN A 70 -3.46 -8.79 10.62
C GLN A 70 -2.31 -8.64 9.61
N TYR A 71 -2.54 -7.89 8.54
CA TYR A 71 -1.56 -7.61 7.48
C TYR A 71 -0.86 -6.26 7.67
N PHE A 72 -1.24 -5.52 8.70
CA PHE A 72 -0.67 -4.21 8.97
C PHE A 72 0.80 -4.38 9.31
N TRP A 73 1.64 -3.62 8.62
CA TRP A 73 3.07 -3.54 8.88
C TRP A 73 3.47 -2.09 8.96
N HIS A 74 4.12 -1.72 10.07
CA HIS A 74 4.75 -0.42 10.19
C HIS A 74 6.28 -0.57 10.02
N PRO A 75 6.96 0.23 9.19
CA PRO A 75 8.40 0.07 8.99
C PRO A 75 9.28 0.32 10.21
N ALA A 76 8.73 0.94 11.26
CA ALA A 76 9.43 1.11 12.54
C ALA A 76 9.27 -0.11 13.48
N GLU A 77 8.34 -1.03 13.20
CA GLU A 77 8.21 -2.27 13.97
C GLU A 77 9.41 -3.17 13.67
N GLY A 78 10.19 -3.51 14.70
CA GLY A 78 11.38 -4.35 14.58
C GLY A 78 12.71 -3.61 14.39
N LEU A 79 12.72 -2.28 14.52
CA LEU A 79 13.95 -1.53 14.69
C LEU A 79 14.29 -1.43 16.18
N ASP A 80 15.03 -2.41 16.68
CA ASP A 80 15.67 -2.32 18.00
C ASP A 80 16.83 -1.32 17.90
N TYR A 81 16.67 -0.15 18.53
CA TYR A 81 17.74 0.85 18.69
C TYR A 81 18.49 0.65 20.01
#